data_AF-A0A831Y7S1-F1
#
_entry.id   AF-A0A831Y7S1-F1
#
_cell.length_a   1.000
_cell.length_b   1.000
_cell.length_c   1.000
_cell.angle_alpha   90.00
_cell.angle_beta   90.00
_cell.angle_gamma   90.00
#
_symmetry.space_group_name_H-M   'P 1'
#
loop_
_entity.id
_entity.type
_entity.pdbx_description
1 polymer ?
#
loop_
_entity_poly.entity_id
_entity_poly.type
_entity_poly.pdbx_seq_one_letter_code
_entity_poly.pdbx_strand_id
1 'polypeptide(L)'
;MPNGLALCKLHHAAFDSYIIGVTPDLEVKIRLDVLEEIDGPMLLHGLQGFQNRRIHVPRPEHLKPNRDFLAERYTLFRRAG
;
A
#
# COMPACT_ATOMS: atom_id res chain seq x y z
N MET A 1 3.03 -11.14 17.31
CA MET A 1 1.96 -10.15 17.03
C MET A 1 1.72 -10.12 15.52
N PRO A 2 0.48 -10.21 15.01
CA PRO A 2 0.26 -10.06 13.58
C PRO A 2 0.26 -8.56 13.25
N ASN A 3 1.43 -7.99 13.02
CA ASN A 3 1.57 -6.62 12.50
C ASN A 3 1.41 -6.63 10.97
N GLY A 4 0.38 -7.32 10.49
CA GLY A 4 0.13 -7.54 9.06
C GLY A 4 -1.01 -6.66 8.57
N LEU A 5 -0.91 -6.21 7.32
CA LEU A 5 -2.04 -5.64 6.60
C LEU A 5 -2.87 -6.79 6.02
N ALA A 6 -4.19 -6.79 6.25
CA ALA A 6 -5.10 -7.70 5.58
C ALA A 6 -5.41 -7.16 4.17
N LEU A 7 -4.76 -7.70 3.15
CA LEU A 7 -4.92 -7.30 1.77
C LEU A 7 -5.50 -8.47 0.94
N CYS A 8 -6.01 -8.19 -0.26
CA CYS A 8 -6.32 -9.28 -1.20
C CYS A 8 -5.04 -9.73 -1.92
N LYS A 9 -5.08 -10.87 -2.62
CA LYS A 9 -3.91 -11.48 -3.26
C LYS A 9 -3.13 -10.52 -4.17
N LEU A 10 -3.83 -9.71 -4.97
CA LEU A 10 -3.21 -8.71 -5.86
C LEU A 10 -2.43 -7.65 -5.06
N HIS A 11 -3.10 -7.04 -4.09
CA HIS A 11 -2.50 -5.99 -3.27
C HIS A 11 -1.38 -6.51 -2.37
N HIS A 12 -1.46 -7.77 -1.89
CA HIS A 12 -0.36 -8.42 -1.19
C HIS A 12 0.89 -8.51 -2.05
N ALA A 13 0.77 -9.08 -3.26
CA ALA A 13 1.90 -9.19 -4.17
C ALA A 13 2.48 -7.81 -4.52
N ALA A 14 1.63 -6.82 -4.79
CA ALA A 14 2.06 -5.47 -5.12
C ALA A 14 2.75 -4.75 -3.93
N PHE A 15 2.29 -4.97 -2.70
CA PHE A 15 2.94 -4.44 -1.49
C PHE A 15 4.29 -5.11 -1.25
N ASP A 16 4.37 -6.43 -1.40
CA ASP A 16 5.58 -7.22 -1.21
C ASP A 16 6.68 -6.86 -2.22
N SER A 17 6.29 -6.54 -3.46
CA SER A 17 7.20 -6.10 -4.52
C SER A 17 7.45 -4.58 -4.57
N TYR A 18 7.01 -3.82 -3.56
CA TYR A 18 7.16 -2.36 -3.50
C TYR A 18 6.51 -1.59 -4.68
N ILE A 19 5.47 -2.16 -5.29
CA ILE A 19 4.63 -1.46 -6.26
C ILE A 19 3.63 -0.55 -5.53
N ILE A 20 3.17 -0.98 -4.35
CA ILE A 20 2.34 -0.20 -3.44
C ILE A 20 3.08 0.04 -2.12
N GLY A 21 3.02 1.27 -1.63
CA GLY A 21 3.37 1.67 -0.27
C GLY A 21 2.14 2.11 0.51
N VAL A 22 2.20 1.98 1.84
CA VAL A 22 1.22 2.57 2.76
C VAL A 22 1.96 3.50 3.72
N THR A 23 1.56 4.76 3.79
CA THR A 23 2.18 5.76 4.67
C THR A 23 1.84 5.48 6.14
N PRO A 24 2.59 6.07 7.10
CA PRO A 24 2.23 6.06 8.52
C PRO A 24 0.83 6.64 8.82
N ASP A 25 0.33 7.48 7.91
CA ASP A 25 -0.98 8.12 7.99
C ASP A 25 -2.06 7.33 7.22
N LEU A 26 -1.79 6.06 6.92
CA LEU A 26 -2.69 5.09 6.30
C LEU A 26 -3.07 5.41 4.84
N GLU A 27 -2.27 6.22 4.15
CA GLU A 27 -2.50 6.53 2.72
C GLU A 27 -1.76 5.55 1.83
N VAL A 28 -2.41 5.11 0.76
CA VAL A 28 -1.82 4.29 -0.28
C VAL A 28 -1.03 5.17 -1.25
N LYS A 29 0.18 4.74 -1.60
CA LYS A 29 1.01 5.33 -2.65
C LYS A 29 1.40 4.27 -3.67
N ILE A 30 1.29 4.60 -4.94
CA ILE A 30 1.68 3.74 -6.06
C ILE A 30 3.05 4.19 -6.58
N ARG A 31 3.90 3.24 -6.97
CA ARG A 31 5.20 3.53 -7.59
C ARG A 31 5.00 4.33 -8.89
N LEU A 32 5.88 5.28 -9.16
CA LEU A 32 5.66 6.27 -10.22
C LEU A 32 5.54 5.65 -11.61
N ASP A 33 6.43 4.71 -11.94
CA ASP A 33 6.40 3.97 -13.21
C ASP A 33 5.06 3.25 -13.45
N VAL A 34 4.51 2.60 -12.41
CA VAL A 34 3.21 1.93 -12.46
C VAL A 34 2.06 2.95 -12.53
N LEU A 35 2.22 4.15 -11.97
CA LEU A 35 1.22 5.21 -12.07
C LEU A 35 1.18 5.85 -13.46
N GLU A 36 2.33 5.93 -14.15
CA GLU A 36 2.46 6.49 -15.49
C GLU A 36 2.16 5.47 -16.60
N GLU A 37 2.12 4.18 -16.27
CA GLU A 37 1.81 3.11 -17.22
C GLU A 37 0.36 3.18 -17.75
N ILE A 38 0.22 3.12 -19.07
CA ILE A 38 -1.07 3.15 -19.77
C ILE A 38 -1.34 1.74 -20.31
N ASP A 39 -2.04 0.92 -19.51
CA ASP A 39 -2.41 -0.45 -19.87
C ASP A 39 -3.92 -0.54 -20.13
N GLY A 40 -4.72 -0.81 -19.09
CA GLY A 40 -6.15 -1.00 -19.23
C GLY A 40 -6.92 -0.83 -17.93
N PRO A 41 -8.26 -1.03 -17.96
CA PRO A 41 -9.12 -0.80 -16.80
C PRO A 41 -8.73 -1.65 -15.58
N MET A 42 -8.05 -2.79 -15.78
CA MET A 42 -7.55 -3.62 -14.68
C MET A 42 -6.42 -2.93 -13.91
N LEU A 43 -5.42 -2.35 -14.58
CA LEU A 43 -4.33 -1.65 -13.90
C LEU A 43 -4.85 -0.37 -13.22
N LEU A 44 -5.72 0.36 -13.92
CA LEU A 44 -6.34 1.57 -13.42
C LEU A 44 -7.14 1.31 -12.14
N HIS A 45 -8.10 0.38 -12.17
CA HIS A 45 -8.98 0.15 -11.02
C HIS A 45 -8.36 -0.78 -9.98
N GLY A 46 -7.44 -1.66 -10.39
CA GLY A 46 -6.79 -2.64 -9.53
C GLY A 46 -5.63 -2.08 -8.73
N LEU A 47 -4.94 -1.04 -9.21
CA LEU A 47 -3.80 -0.43 -8.53
C LEU A 47 -3.86 1.10 -8.54
N GLN A 48 -3.81 1.74 -9.72
CA GLN A 48 -3.59 3.19 -9.83
C GLN A 48 -4.69 4.01 -9.14
N GLY A 49 -5.93 3.56 -9.20
CA GLY A 49 -7.11 4.20 -8.60
C GLY A 49 -7.11 4.21 -7.07
N PHE A 50 -6.18 3.49 -6.44
CA PHE A 50 -5.93 3.55 -5.00
C PHE A 50 -4.92 4.64 -4.60
N GLN A 51 -4.27 5.32 -5.55
CA GLN A 51 -3.36 6.42 -5.25
C GLN A 51 -4.04 7.45 -4.33
N ASN A 52 -3.38 7.77 -3.22
CA ASN A 52 -3.84 8.69 -2.16
C ASN A 52 -5.12 8.26 -1.42
N ARG A 53 -5.65 7.05 -1.64
CA ARG A 53 -6.76 6.54 -0.83
C ARG A 53 -6.27 6.12 0.55
N ARG A 54 -7.13 6.28 1.56
CA ARG A 54 -6.87 5.74 2.90
C ARG A 54 -7.32 4.29 3.01
N ILE A 55 -6.51 3.47 3.69
CA ILE A 55 -6.93 2.11 4.03
C ILE A 55 -7.92 2.14 5.18
N HIS A 56 -8.91 1.24 5.13
CA HIS A 56 -9.78 1.00 6.26
C HIS A 56 -9.03 0.23 7.33
N VAL A 57 -9.18 0.66 8.58
CA VAL A 57 -8.59 0.00 9.74
C VAL A 57 -9.67 -0.39 10.75
N PRO A 58 -9.46 -1.46 11.53
CA PRO A 58 -10.37 -1.84 12.60
C PRO A 58 -10.54 -0.71 13.63
N ARG A 59 -11.70 -0.67 14.29
CA ARG A 59 -11.91 0.25 15.42
C ARG A 59 -10.97 -0.03 16.60
N PRO A 60 -10.77 -1.30 17.04
CA PRO A 60 -9.88 -1.57 18.17
C PRO A 60 -8.43 -1.21 17.85
N GLU A 61 -7.80 -0.43 18.72
CA GLU A 61 -6.44 0.09 18.48
C GLU A 61 -5.38 -1.00 18.36
N HIS A 62 -5.49 -2.07 19.16
CA HIS A 62 -4.55 -3.19 19.12
C HIS A 62 -4.61 -4.02 17.81
N LEU A 63 -5.61 -3.79 16.97
CA LEU A 63 -5.73 -4.39 15.63
C LEU A 63 -5.34 -3.41 14.52
N LYS A 64 -5.04 -2.16 14.85
CA LYS A 64 -4.59 -1.19 13.84
C LYS A 64 -3.15 -1.52 13.43
N PRO A 65 -2.77 -1.22 12.18
CA PRO A 65 -1.38 -1.33 11.76
C PRO A 65 -0.47 -0.51 12.66
N ASN A 66 0.69 -1.07 12.99
CA ASN A 66 1.71 -0.33 13.73
C ASN A 66 2.28 0.78 12.85
N ARG A 67 2.20 2.03 13.32
CA ARG A 67 2.62 3.23 12.58
C ARG A 67 4.12 3.25 12.28
N ASP A 68 4.95 2.78 13.19
CA ASP A 68 6.41 2.76 13.01
C ASP A 68 6.82 1.71 11.97
N PHE A 69 6.11 0.57 11.94
CA PHE A 69 6.36 -0.46 10.93
C PHE A 69 5.90 -0.02 9.55
N LEU A 70 4.80 0.74 9.46
CA LEU A 70 4.42 1.40 8.22
C LEU A 70 5.49 2.41 7.78
N ALA A 71 6.07 3.19 8.70
CA ALA A 71 7.13 4.15 8.38
C ALA A 71 8.38 3.46 7.82
N GLU A 72 8.83 2.38 8.47
CA GLU A 72 9.96 1.57 8.02
C GLU A 72 9.69 0.98 6.63
N ARG A 73 8.55 0.31 6.47
CA ARG A 73 8.19 -0.34 5.21
C ARG A 73 7.96 0.65 4.08
N TYR A 74 7.42 1.83 4.38
CA TYR A 74 7.26 2.93 3.43
C TYR A 74 8.61 3.54 3.02
N THR A 75 9.58 3.59 3.93
CA THR A 75 10.96 3.98 3.61
C THR A 75 11.59 3.01 2.62
N LEU A 76 11.38 1.70 2.78
CA LEU A 76 11.83 0.69 1.82
C LEU A 76 11.15 0.86 0.46
N PHE A 77 9.83 1.08 0.45
CA PHE A 77 9.08 1.39 -0.77
C PHE A 77 9.68 2.58 -1.52
N ARG A 78 9.95 3.69 -0.82
CA ARG A 78 10.57 4.89 -1.41
C ARG A 78 11.99 4.70 -1.94
N ARG A 79 12.71 3.67 -1.48
CA ARG A 79 14.07 3.34 -1.95
C ARG A 79 14.05 2.38 -3.13
N ALA A 80 12.95 1.65 -3.32
CA ALA A 80 12.81 0.65 -4.37
C ALA A 80 12.40 1.25 -5.74
N GLY A 81 12.03 2.53 -5.80
CA GLY A 81 11.71 3.26 -7.03
C GLY A 81 11.47 4.73 -6.79
#